data_AF-T0ZJ30-F1
#
_entry.id   AF-T0ZJ30-F1
#
_cell.length_a   1.000
_cell.length_b   1.000
_cell.length_c   1.000
_cell.angle_alpha   90.00
_cell.angle_beta   90.00
_cell.angle_gamma   90.00
#
_symmetry.space_group_name_H-M   'P 1'
#
loop_
_entity.id
_entity.type
_entity.pdbx_description
1 polymer ?
#
loop_
_entity_poly.entity_id
_entity_poly.type
_entity_poly.pdbx_seq_one_letter_code
_entity_poly.pdbx_strand_id
1 'polypeptide(L)'
;SNRAPTPEELSCSDPASPCTLSNFFAGDPNLKQVIAHTLEAGLRGQFTPYGNANFVWNVGAYRTDTMNDIQFIYSPLQGAAYYQNIGDTRRQGVDIGGTLTQGKFEFFANASYINATYQNGLTISSPNNPGADANGNIHIRPGDTLPGIPPWIAKIGVSYNITEAWQIGANGTYEDGQYLFGDPANLLPPTGAYFVTNFNTSYQLTKHIKLFGLVNNAFNAN
;
A
#
# COMPACT_ATOMS: atom_id res chain seq x y z
N SER A 1 -6.69 -18.71 1.12
CA SER A 1 -7.60 -18.08 0.13
C SER A 1 -7.07 -18.37 -1.26
N ASN A 2 -7.93 -18.50 -2.27
CA ASN A 2 -7.52 -18.71 -3.66
C ASN A 2 -8.25 -17.71 -4.57
N ARG A 3 -7.56 -17.23 -5.61
CA ARG A 3 -8.15 -16.32 -6.61
C ARG A 3 -7.84 -16.89 -7.99
N ALA A 4 -8.88 -17.17 -8.77
CA ALA A 4 -8.70 -17.48 -10.19
C ALA A 4 -8.20 -16.21 -10.93
N PRO A 5 -7.34 -16.36 -11.95
CA PRO A 5 -6.91 -15.22 -12.77
C PRO A 5 -8.11 -14.43 -13.30
N THR A 6 -8.00 -13.10 -13.36
CA THR A 6 -9.05 -12.28 -13.98
C THR A 6 -9.05 -12.46 -15.49
N PRO A 7 -10.18 -12.17 -16.17
CA PRO A 7 -10.23 -12.13 -17.63
C PRO A 7 -9.16 -11.20 -18.24
N GLU A 8 -8.82 -10.09 -17.58
CA GLU A 8 -7.75 -9.17 -17.98
C GLU A 8 -6.36 -9.82 -17.88
N GLU A 9 -6.10 -10.53 -16.78
CA GLU A 9 -4.84 -11.26 -16.59
C GLU A 9 -4.65 -12.35 -17.64
N LEU A 10 -5.73 -13.08 -17.98
CA LEU A 10 -5.71 -14.08 -19.04
C LEU A 10 -5.51 -13.44 -20.42
N SER A 11 -6.25 -12.38 -20.75
CA SER A 11 -6.20 -11.83 -22.13
C SER A 11 -4.88 -11.19 -22.50
N CYS A 12 -4.11 -10.72 -21.51
CA CYS A 12 -2.86 -10.01 -21.73
C CYS A 12 -1.69 -10.78 -21.16
N SER A 13 -1.53 -12.08 -21.40
CA SER A 13 -0.47 -12.88 -20.75
C SER A 13 0.53 -13.55 -21.71
N ASP A 14 0.39 -13.36 -23.04
CA ASP A 14 1.34 -13.86 -24.05
C ASP A 14 2.52 -12.86 -24.26
N PRO A 15 3.77 -13.27 -23.99
CA PRO A 15 4.94 -12.44 -24.24
C PRO A 15 5.13 -12.04 -25.71
N ALA A 16 4.71 -12.89 -26.65
CA ALA A 16 4.84 -12.69 -28.09
C ALA A 16 3.68 -11.88 -28.69
N SER A 17 2.56 -11.78 -27.99
CA SER A 17 1.40 -10.97 -28.35
C SER A 17 0.89 -10.13 -27.16
N PRO A 18 1.73 -9.22 -26.63
CA PRO A 18 1.42 -8.40 -25.46
C PRO A 18 0.39 -7.30 -25.76
N CYS A 19 -0.35 -6.87 -24.74
CA CYS A 19 -1.37 -5.82 -24.88
C CYS A 19 -0.74 -4.43 -24.92
N THR A 20 -1.18 -3.58 -25.84
CA THR A 20 -0.72 -2.18 -26.01
C THR A 20 -1.61 -1.13 -25.31
N LEU A 21 -2.86 -1.51 -25.00
CA LEU A 21 -3.88 -0.82 -24.19
C LEU A 21 -4.89 -1.91 -23.76
N SER A 22 -5.71 -1.67 -22.73
CA SER A 22 -6.70 -2.60 -22.13
C SER A 22 -7.71 -3.16 -23.15
N ASN A 23 -7.25 -4.01 -24.06
CA ASN A 23 -8.05 -4.76 -24.99
C ASN A 23 -8.39 -6.09 -24.31
N PHE A 24 -9.59 -6.12 -23.76
CA PHE A 24 -10.31 -7.36 -23.52
C PHE A 24 -10.42 -8.08 -24.87
N PHE A 25 -10.19 -9.39 -24.88
CA PHE A 25 -10.23 -10.30 -26.04
C PHE A 25 -8.91 -10.42 -26.83
N ALA A 26 -8.01 -11.28 -26.34
CA ALA A 26 -7.62 -12.51 -27.04
C ALA A 26 -6.44 -13.19 -26.32
N GLY A 27 -6.74 -14.20 -25.49
CA GLY A 27 -5.75 -15.12 -24.93
C GLY A 27 -6.32 -15.96 -23.78
N ASP A 28 -6.12 -17.28 -23.83
CA ASP A 28 -6.22 -18.19 -22.67
C ASP A 28 -4.84 -18.81 -22.39
N PRO A 29 -3.87 -18.00 -21.95
CA PRO A 29 -2.53 -18.46 -21.61
C PRO A 29 -2.54 -19.23 -20.29
N ASN A 30 -1.57 -20.13 -20.13
CA ASN A 30 -1.48 -21.09 -19.02
C ASN A 30 -1.05 -20.45 -17.68
N LEU A 31 -1.77 -19.42 -17.23
CA LEU A 31 -1.58 -18.83 -15.91
C LEU A 31 -2.05 -19.79 -14.84
N LYS A 32 -1.16 -20.09 -13.90
CA LYS A 32 -1.48 -20.87 -12.71
C LYS A 32 -2.32 -20.03 -11.76
N GLN A 33 -3.22 -20.70 -11.06
CA GLN A 33 -4.03 -20.08 -10.00
C GLN A 33 -3.15 -19.52 -8.88
N VAL A 34 -3.49 -18.32 -8.43
CA VAL A 34 -2.88 -17.68 -7.26
C VAL A 34 -3.43 -18.31 -5.98
N ILE A 35 -2.54 -18.81 -5.13
CA ILE A 35 -2.90 -19.44 -3.86
C ILE A 35 -2.23 -18.67 -2.72
N ALA A 36 -3.01 -18.16 -1.76
CA ALA A 36 -2.49 -17.39 -0.64
C ALA A 36 -2.76 -18.11 0.70
N HIS A 37 -1.70 -18.28 1.48
CA HIS A 37 -1.72 -18.79 2.85
C HIS A 37 -1.40 -17.66 3.82
N THR A 38 -2.37 -17.30 4.66
CA THR A 38 -2.23 -16.20 5.61
C THR A 38 -2.33 -16.72 7.03
N LEU A 39 -1.37 -16.31 7.87
CA LEU A 39 -1.43 -16.41 9.32
C LEU A 39 -1.48 -14.99 9.88
N GLU A 40 -2.42 -14.74 10.77
CA GLU A 40 -2.58 -13.45 11.46
C GLU A 40 -2.84 -13.69 12.94
N ALA A 41 -2.24 -12.86 13.78
CA ALA A 41 -2.49 -12.84 15.21
C ALA A 41 -2.48 -11.39 15.70
N GLY A 42 -3.34 -11.08 16.66
CA GLY A 42 -3.43 -9.72 17.17
C GLY A 42 -4.09 -9.62 18.54
N LEU A 43 -3.87 -8.47 19.16
CA LEU A 43 -4.45 -8.08 20.43
C LEU A 43 -5.17 -6.74 20.25
N ARG A 44 -6.25 -6.55 20.98
CA ARG A 44 -6.94 -5.28 21.08
C ARG A 44 -7.45 -5.09 22.49
N GLY A 45 -7.54 -3.84 22.91
CA GLY A 45 -7.98 -3.53 24.26
C GLY A 45 -8.46 -2.11 24.40
N GLN A 46 -9.02 -1.86 25.58
CA GLN A 46 -9.45 -0.55 25.99
C GLN A 46 -9.15 -0.40 27.48
N PHE A 47 -8.58 0.73 27.88
CA PHE A 47 -8.36 1.03 29.29
C PHE A 47 -8.42 2.54 29.54
N THR A 48 -8.50 2.90 30.82
CA THR A 48 -8.54 4.29 31.29
C THR A 48 -7.19 4.64 31.91
N PRO A 49 -6.25 5.24 31.16
CA PRO A 49 -4.88 5.45 31.65
C PRO A 49 -4.82 6.40 32.85
N TYR A 50 -5.65 7.46 32.87
CA TYR A 50 -5.75 8.41 33.97
C TYR A 50 -7.06 9.21 33.88
N GLY A 51 -7.59 9.63 35.03
CA GLY A 51 -8.82 10.42 35.10
C GLY A 51 -9.99 9.76 34.37
N ASN A 52 -10.57 10.49 33.42
CA ASN A 52 -11.63 10.04 32.52
C ASN A 52 -11.15 9.78 31.08
N ALA A 53 -9.83 9.66 30.87
CA ALA A 53 -9.28 9.39 29.56
C ALA A 53 -9.62 7.96 29.13
N ASN A 54 -10.08 7.76 27.90
CA ASN A 54 -10.36 6.46 27.33
C ASN A 54 -9.34 6.16 26.23
N PHE A 55 -8.58 5.10 26.38
CA PHE A 55 -7.62 4.66 25.39
C PHE A 55 -8.04 3.32 24.80
N VAL A 56 -8.31 3.30 23.50
CA VAL A 56 -8.58 2.09 22.71
C VAL A 56 -7.38 1.82 21.84
N TRP A 57 -6.92 0.57 21.79
CA TRP A 57 -5.74 0.19 21.03
C TRP A 57 -5.87 -1.17 20.36
N ASN A 58 -5.07 -1.38 19.32
CA ASN A 58 -4.92 -2.65 18.62
C ASN A 58 -3.48 -2.83 18.14
N VAL A 59 -3.02 -4.08 18.14
CA VAL A 59 -1.76 -4.51 17.54
C VAL A 59 -2.04 -5.81 16.80
N GLY A 60 -1.65 -5.90 15.53
CA GLY A 60 -1.76 -7.09 14.72
C GLY A 60 -0.43 -7.40 14.04
N ALA A 61 -0.14 -8.68 13.85
CA ALA A 61 0.96 -9.14 13.02
C ALA A 61 0.44 -10.19 12.05
N TYR A 62 0.90 -10.13 10.81
CA TYR A 62 0.46 -11.02 9.75
C TYR A 62 1.63 -11.50 8.91
N ARG A 63 1.43 -12.66 8.29
CA ARG A 63 2.27 -13.18 7.22
C ARG A 63 1.39 -13.88 6.20
N THR A 64 1.48 -13.41 4.97
CA THR A 64 0.85 -13.99 3.80
C THR A 64 1.92 -14.47 2.84
N ASP A 65 1.94 -15.78 2.60
CA ASP A 65 2.72 -16.44 1.57
C ASP A 65 1.80 -16.68 0.35
N THR A 66 2.12 -16.05 -0.78
CA THR A 66 1.35 -16.13 -2.03
C THR A 66 2.14 -16.93 -3.05
N MET A 67 1.59 -18.06 -3.48
CA MET A 67 2.17 -18.93 -4.50
C MET A 67 1.60 -18.63 -5.88
N ASN A 68 2.45 -18.76 -6.90
CA ASN A 68 2.12 -18.43 -8.30
C ASN A 68 1.53 -17.02 -8.45
N ASP A 69 2.05 -16.03 -7.71
CA ASP A 69 1.59 -14.65 -7.80
C ASP A 69 1.66 -14.15 -9.25
N ILE A 70 0.74 -13.29 -9.66
CA ILE A 70 0.62 -12.82 -11.03
C ILE A 70 0.92 -11.32 -11.05
N GLN A 71 1.85 -10.91 -11.90
CA GLN A 71 2.23 -9.51 -12.05
C GLN A 71 2.20 -9.08 -13.51
N PHE A 72 1.80 -7.82 -13.72
CA PHE A 72 1.92 -7.14 -15.00
C PHE A 72 3.37 -6.75 -15.24
N ILE A 73 3.96 -7.26 -16.32
CA ILE A 73 5.36 -7.05 -16.70
C ILE A 73 5.45 -6.46 -18.10
N TYR A 74 6.49 -5.66 -18.33
CA TYR A 74 6.72 -5.08 -19.65
C TYR A 74 7.16 -6.16 -20.65
N SER A 75 6.66 -6.06 -21.88
CA SER A 75 7.14 -6.89 -22.98
C SER A 75 8.46 -6.33 -23.52
N PRO A 76 9.29 -7.16 -24.17
CA PRO A 76 10.34 -6.67 -25.05
C PRO A 76 9.80 -5.80 -26.21
N LEU A 77 8.54 -5.99 -26.62
CA LEU A 77 7.87 -5.12 -27.57
C LEU A 77 7.50 -3.80 -26.88
N GLN A 78 8.09 -2.70 -27.35
CA GLN A 78 7.86 -1.38 -26.76
C GLN A 78 6.38 -1.00 -26.77
N GLY A 79 5.94 -0.39 -25.66
CA GLY A 79 4.56 0.04 -25.49
C GLY A 79 3.58 -1.10 -25.22
N ALA A 80 4.08 -2.31 -24.97
CA ALA A 80 3.25 -3.46 -24.67
C ALA A 80 3.69 -4.15 -23.38
N ALA A 81 2.74 -4.83 -22.73
CA ALA A 81 2.96 -5.53 -21.47
C ALA A 81 2.02 -6.73 -21.35
N TYR A 82 2.39 -7.65 -20.45
CA TYR A 82 1.64 -8.87 -20.24
C TYR A 82 1.72 -9.37 -18.79
N TYR A 83 0.78 -10.23 -18.38
CA TYR A 83 0.74 -10.88 -17.09
C TYR A 83 1.46 -12.22 -17.15
N GLN A 84 2.20 -12.54 -16.08
CA GLN A 84 2.76 -13.87 -15.90
C GLN A 84 2.75 -14.26 -14.43
N ASN A 85 2.80 -15.56 -14.15
CA ASN A 85 3.15 -16.00 -12.82
C ASN A 85 4.62 -15.67 -12.54
N ILE A 86 4.88 -14.91 -11.48
CA ILE A 86 6.22 -14.47 -11.05
C ILE A 86 6.82 -15.37 -9.97
N GLY A 87 6.19 -16.51 -9.68
CA GLY A 87 6.54 -17.38 -8.57
C GLY A 87 5.90 -16.92 -7.27
N ASP A 88 6.61 -17.10 -6.16
CA ASP A 88 6.09 -16.89 -4.82
C ASP A 88 6.48 -15.51 -4.29
N THR A 89 5.55 -14.87 -3.58
CA THR A 89 5.76 -13.61 -2.88
C THR A 89 5.37 -13.75 -1.42
N ARG A 90 6.00 -12.95 -0.56
CA ARG A 90 5.66 -12.88 0.87
C ARG A 90 5.35 -11.46 1.25
N ARG A 91 4.25 -11.26 1.97
CA ARG A 91 3.89 -10.01 2.63
C ARG A 91 3.72 -10.28 4.11
N GLN A 92 4.59 -9.72 4.93
CA GLN A 92 4.52 -9.87 6.38
C GLN A 92 4.71 -8.53 7.06
N GLY A 93 3.99 -8.28 8.14
CA GLY A 93 3.95 -6.96 8.70
C GLY A 93 3.35 -6.90 10.09
N VAL A 94 3.42 -5.70 10.66
CA VAL A 94 2.84 -5.36 11.96
C VAL A 94 2.06 -4.07 11.81
N ASP A 95 0.83 -4.08 12.31
CA ASP A 95 -0.04 -2.91 12.38
C ASP A 95 -0.29 -2.57 13.85
N ILE A 96 -0.14 -1.31 14.21
CA ILE A 96 -0.45 -0.77 15.53
C ILE A 96 -1.36 0.45 15.38
N GLY A 97 -2.37 0.53 16.23
CA GLY A 97 -3.32 1.63 16.28
C GLY A 97 -3.70 1.96 17.71
N GLY A 98 -3.96 3.23 17.95
CA GLY A 98 -4.44 3.72 19.24
C GLY A 98 -5.19 5.03 19.11
N THR A 99 -6.28 5.16 19.87
CA THR A 99 -7.07 6.38 20.01
C THR A 99 -7.24 6.70 21.50
N LEU A 100 -6.85 7.90 21.90
CA LEU A 100 -7.00 8.45 23.23
C LEU A 100 -8.04 9.58 23.21
N THR A 101 -9.18 9.36 23.84
CA THR A 101 -10.20 10.39 24.05
C THR A 101 -10.13 10.90 25.48
N GLN A 102 -9.91 12.20 25.67
CA GLN A 102 -9.88 12.82 26.99
C GLN A 102 -10.63 14.16 26.98
N GLY A 103 -11.83 14.17 27.56
CA GLY A 103 -12.67 15.36 27.63
C GLY A 103 -12.98 15.91 26.23
N LYS A 104 -12.39 17.06 25.90
CA LYS A 104 -12.57 17.74 24.60
C LYS A 104 -11.57 17.30 23.54
N PHE A 105 -10.55 16.53 23.91
CA PHE A 105 -9.50 16.08 23.00
C PHE A 105 -9.71 14.65 22.55
N GLU A 106 -9.37 14.39 21.30
CA GLU A 106 -9.16 13.05 20.78
C GLU A 106 -7.83 13.03 20.02
N PHE A 107 -6.97 12.09 20.39
CA PHE A 107 -5.70 11.85 19.70
C PHE A 107 -5.75 10.46 19.09
N PHE A 108 -5.23 10.31 17.87
CA PHE A 108 -5.00 8.98 17.31
C PHE A 108 -3.59 8.86 16.75
N ALA A 109 -3.07 7.64 16.79
CA ALA A 109 -1.83 7.27 16.15
C ALA A 109 -1.96 5.85 15.59
N ASN A 110 -1.60 5.69 14.32
CA ASN A 110 -1.57 4.41 13.63
C ASN A 110 -0.23 4.28 12.92
N ALA A 111 0.36 3.10 12.93
CA ALA A 111 1.55 2.80 12.16
C ALA A 111 1.46 1.38 11.60
N SER A 112 1.95 1.21 10.38
CA SER A 112 2.05 -0.07 9.69
C SER A 112 3.47 -0.24 9.19
N TYR A 113 4.04 -1.41 9.46
CA TYR A 113 5.26 -1.87 8.84
C TYR A 113 4.97 -3.10 8.00
N ILE A 114 5.44 -3.12 6.75
CA ILE A 114 5.33 -4.26 5.86
C ILE A 114 6.68 -4.57 5.21
N ASN A 115 7.06 -5.85 5.26
CA ASN A 115 8.11 -6.41 4.45
C ASN A 115 7.46 -7.27 3.36
N ALA A 116 7.47 -6.75 2.13
CA ALA A 116 6.86 -7.37 0.97
C ALA A 116 7.95 -7.78 -0.03
N THR A 117 8.25 -9.07 -0.17
CA THR A 117 9.42 -9.55 -0.91
C THR A 117 9.12 -10.67 -1.89
N TYR A 118 9.87 -10.70 -3.00
CA TYR A 118 9.96 -11.85 -3.90
C TYR A 118 10.64 -13.02 -3.18
N GLN A 119 10.09 -14.23 -3.30
CA GLN A 119 10.68 -15.44 -2.72
C GLN A 119 11.46 -16.26 -3.74
N ASN A 120 11.24 -16.01 -5.03
CA ASN A 120 11.98 -16.62 -6.13
C ASN A 120 12.71 -15.56 -6.95
N GLY A 121 13.81 -15.98 -7.58
CA GLY A 121 14.45 -15.15 -8.59
C GLY A 121 13.75 -15.30 -9.94
N LEU A 122 13.60 -14.21 -10.68
CA LEU A 122 13.11 -14.23 -12.05
C LEU A 122 13.78 -13.14 -12.89
N THR A 123 13.85 -13.36 -14.19
CA THR A 123 14.32 -12.37 -15.15
C THR A 123 13.11 -11.83 -15.90
N ILE A 124 12.96 -10.51 -15.94
CA ILE A 124 11.87 -9.85 -16.66
C ILE A 124 12.42 -8.77 -17.57
N SER A 125 11.69 -8.51 -18.65
CA SER A 125 11.94 -7.37 -19.52
C SER A 125 11.55 -6.07 -18.82
N SER A 126 12.46 -5.12 -18.80
CA SER A 126 12.25 -3.74 -18.32
C SER A 126 13.17 -2.79 -19.11
N PRO A 127 12.95 -2.63 -20.42
CA PRO A 127 13.91 -1.99 -21.33
C PRO A 127 14.14 -0.51 -21.04
N ASN A 128 13.21 0.14 -20.33
CA ASN A 128 13.31 1.54 -19.93
C ASN A 128 13.91 1.72 -18.53
N ASN A 129 14.23 0.64 -17.80
CA ASN A 129 14.89 0.74 -16.51
C ASN A 129 16.38 1.06 -16.71
N PRO A 130 16.91 2.14 -16.12
CA PRO A 130 18.33 2.51 -16.23
C PRO A 130 19.31 1.42 -15.74
N GLY A 131 18.87 0.53 -14.86
CA GLY A 131 19.64 -0.60 -14.35
C GLY A 131 19.49 -1.89 -15.18
N ALA A 132 18.75 -1.87 -16.29
CA ALA A 132 18.60 -3.04 -17.15
C ALA A 132 19.92 -3.49 -17.79
N ASP A 133 20.03 -4.79 -18.06
CA ASP A 133 21.16 -5.39 -18.78
C ASP A 133 21.17 -4.96 -20.26
N ALA A 134 22.18 -5.41 -21.01
CA ALA A 134 22.33 -5.10 -22.44
C ALA A 134 21.16 -5.59 -23.31
N ASN A 135 20.33 -6.51 -22.80
CA ASN A 135 19.15 -7.04 -23.47
C ASN A 135 17.85 -6.35 -23.00
N GLY A 136 17.93 -5.33 -22.13
CA GLY A 136 16.77 -4.64 -21.58
C GLY A 136 16.06 -5.43 -20.49
N ASN A 137 16.72 -6.40 -19.85
CA ASN A 137 16.15 -7.19 -18.76
C ASN A 137 16.68 -6.77 -17.40
N ILE A 138 15.91 -7.06 -16.36
CA ILE A 138 16.32 -6.95 -14.96
C ILE A 138 16.19 -8.31 -14.27
N HIS A 139 17.05 -8.55 -13.29
CA HIS A 139 17.14 -9.83 -12.58
C HIS A 139 16.70 -9.67 -11.13
N ILE A 140 15.48 -10.10 -10.86
CA ILE A 140 14.90 -10.13 -9.52
C ILE A 140 15.53 -11.28 -8.75
N ARG A 141 15.88 -11.04 -7.50
CA ARG A 141 16.46 -12.01 -6.56
C ARG A 141 15.49 -12.25 -5.40
N PRO A 142 15.54 -13.44 -4.78
CA PRO A 142 14.84 -13.67 -3.53
C PRO A 142 15.27 -12.62 -2.48
N GLY A 143 14.29 -11.97 -1.86
CA GLY A 143 14.51 -10.89 -0.90
C GLY A 143 14.33 -9.48 -1.48
N ASP A 144 14.30 -9.31 -2.80
CA ASP A 144 13.96 -8.02 -3.41
C ASP A 144 12.54 -7.61 -3.00
N THR A 145 12.36 -6.33 -2.73
CA THR A 145 11.11 -5.72 -2.27
C THR A 145 10.17 -5.48 -3.45
N LEU A 146 8.91 -5.86 -3.26
CA LEU A 146 7.83 -5.61 -4.20
C LEU A 146 7.65 -4.08 -4.41
N PRO A 147 7.68 -3.59 -5.65
CA PRO A 147 7.49 -2.17 -5.95
C PRO A 147 6.11 -1.64 -5.53
N GLY A 148 6.05 -0.34 -5.27
CA GLY A 148 4.80 0.36 -4.91
C GLY A 148 4.28 0.06 -3.51
N ILE A 149 5.13 -0.52 -2.64
CA ILE A 149 4.81 -0.82 -1.25
C ILE A 149 5.83 -0.09 -0.36
N PRO A 150 5.45 1.02 0.29
CA PRO A 150 6.33 1.68 1.24
C PRO A 150 6.45 0.82 2.51
N PRO A 151 7.67 0.57 3.03
CA PRO A 151 7.84 -0.28 4.21
C PRO A 151 7.13 0.25 5.45
N TRP A 152 7.08 1.57 5.62
CA TRP A 152 6.40 2.22 6.74
C TRP A 152 5.36 3.22 6.28
N ILE A 153 4.19 3.15 6.91
CA ILE A 153 3.15 4.18 6.84
C ILE A 153 2.74 4.53 8.27
N ALA A 154 2.72 5.81 8.62
CA ALA A 154 2.23 6.25 9.92
C ALA A 154 1.23 7.41 9.77
N LYS A 155 0.18 7.39 10.58
CA LYS A 155 -0.84 8.45 10.62
C LYS A 155 -1.05 8.88 12.06
N ILE A 156 -0.93 10.17 12.30
CA ILE A 156 -1.18 10.77 13.61
C ILE A 156 -2.21 11.87 13.47
N GLY A 157 -2.99 12.12 14.51
CA GLY A 157 -3.91 13.24 14.51
C GLY A 157 -4.42 13.63 15.87
N VAL A 158 -4.92 14.85 15.91
CA VAL A 158 -5.56 15.45 17.08
C VAL A 158 -6.83 16.15 16.62
N SER A 159 -7.90 15.98 17.38
CA SER A 159 -9.08 16.84 17.31
C SER A 159 -9.39 17.44 18.67
N TYR A 160 -9.97 18.64 18.63
CA TYR A 160 -10.34 19.40 19.81
C TYR A 160 -11.73 20.01 19.62
N ASN A 161 -12.65 19.69 20.53
CA ASN A 161 -13.97 20.28 20.60
C ASN A 161 -13.90 21.61 21.35
N ILE A 162 -13.79 22.72 20.61
CA ILE A 162 -13.80 24.07 21.19
C ILE A 162 -15.11 24.28 21.98
N THR A 163 -16.24 23.95 21.33
CA THR A 163 -17.57 23.87 21.94
C THR A 163 -18.24 22.55 21.57
N GLU A 164 -19.45 22.28 22.08
CA GLU A 164 -20.24 21.12 21.64
C GLU A 164 -20.63 21.18 20.15
N ALA A 165 -20.62 22.37 19.55
CA ALA A 165 -20.97 22.58 18.15
C ALA A 165 -19.75 22.76 17.24
N TRP A 166 -18.56 23.06 17.78
CA TRP A 166 -17.37 23.39 16.99
C TRP A 166 -16.18 22.49 17.32
N GLN A 167 -15.69 21.79 16.31
CA GLN A 167 -14.49 20.97 16.37
C GLN A 167 -13.44 21.48 15.38
N ILE A 168 -12.18 21.49 15.82
CA ILE A 168 -11.02 21.67 14.95
C ILE A 168 -10.12 20.43 15.05
N GLY A 169 -9.33 20.17 14.02
CA GLY A 169 -8.39 19.07 14.03
C GLY A 169 -7.23 19.24 13.05
N ALA A 170 -6.18 18.47 13.32
CA ALA A 170 -5.01 18.34 12.48
C ALA A 170 -4.66 16.86 12.37
N ASN A 171 -4.20 16.42 11.21
CA ASN A 171 -3.63 15.08 11.04
C ASN A 171 -2.41 15.14 10.13
N GLY A 172 -1.52 14.17 10.30
CA GLY A 172 -0.33 13.99 9.51
C GLY A 172 -0.21 12.55 9.02
N THR A 173 0.24 12.37 7.79
CA THR A 173 0.55 11.07 7.21
C THR A 173 2.01 11.05 6.77
N TYR A 174 2.78 10.11 7.34
CA TYR A 174 4.12 9.75 6.93
C TYR A 174 4.07 8.52 6.02
N GLU A 175 4.80 8.56 4.92
CA GLU A 175 5.07 7.40 4.07
C GLU A 175 6.56 7.32 3.78
N ASP A 176 7.12 6.13 3.96
CA ASP A 176 8.52 5.85 3.66
C ASP A 176 8.77 5.74 2.14
N GLY A 177 10.03 5.74 1.74
CA GLY A 177 10.42 5.54 0.36
C GLY A 177 9.99 4.17 -0.18
N GLN A 178 9.60 4.11 -1.45
CA GLN A 178 9.25 2.86 -2.14
C GLN A 178 9.99 2.73 -3.47
N TYR A 179 10.24 1.50 -3.91
CA TYR A 179 10.67 1.25 -5.27
C TYR A 179 9.51 1.49 -6.24
N LEU A 180 9.79 2.11 -7.38
CA LEU A 180 8.77 2.41 -8.39
C LEU A 180 8.45 1.18 -9.24
N PHE A 181 7.22 1.12 -9.75
CA PHE A 181 6.86 0.14 -10.77
C PHE A 181 7.83 0.25 -11.96
N GLY A 182 8.33 -0.91 -12.42
CA GLY A 182 9.40 -0.99 -13.42
C GLY A 182 10.79 -1.26 -12.82
N ASP A 183 10.95 -1.18 -11.49
CA ASP A 183 12.18 -1.56 -10.77
C ASP A 183 11.98 -2.66 -9.69
N PRO A 184 11.37 -3.82 -10.03
CA PRO A 184 11.22 -4.94 -9.09
C PRO A 184 12.52 -5.64 -8.70
N ALA A 185 13.64 -5.35 -9.38
CA ALA A 185 14.98 -5.82 -8.99
C ALA A 185 15.70 -4.83 -8.06
N ASN A 186 15.01 -3.75 -7.64
CA ASN A 186 15.50 -2.74 -6.69
C ASN A 186 16.88 -2.16 -7.06
N LEU A 187 17.07 -1.86 -8.35
CA LEU A 187 18.36 -1.39 -8.88
C LEU A 187 18.53 0.12 -8.74
N LEU A 188 17.43 0.86 -8.59
CA LEU A 188 17.39 2.29 -8.41
C LEU A 188 17.12 2.64 -6.95
N PRO A 189 17.50 3.83 -6.47
CA PRO A 189 17.10 4.27 -5.14
C PRO A 189 15.57 4.36 -5.04
N PRO A 190 14.99 4.03 -3.87
CA PRO A 190 13.56 4.25 -3.62
C PRO A 190 13.23 5.75 -3.66
N THR A 191 11.93 6.07 -3.75
CA THR A 191 11.45 7.45 -3.64
C THR A 191 11.84 8.06 -2.29
N GLY A 192 11.81 9.40 -2.21
CA GLY A 192 11.93 10.07 -0.92
C GLY A 192 10.72 9.78 -0.03
N ALA A 193 10.98 9.60 1.26
CA ALA A 193 9.92 9.60 2.27
C ALA A 193 9.32 11.00 2.40
N TYR A 194 8.03 11.08 2.75
CA TYR A 194 7.33 12.36 2.89
C TYR A 194 6.40 12.39 4.10
N PHE A 195 6.03 13.60 4.52
CA PHE A 195 5.04 13.84 5.55
C PHE A 195 4.05 14.93 5.12
N VAL A 196 2.78 14.58 4.99
CA VAL A 196 1.72 15.50 4.60
C VAL A 196 0.87 15.84 5.82
N THR A 197 0.70 17.13 6.11
CA THR A 197 -0.20 17.62 7.18
C THR A 197 -1.48 18.18 6.59
N ASN A 198 -2.60 17.87 7.22
CA ASN A 198 -3.93 18.40 6.87
C ASN A 198 -4.58 19.05 8.09
N PHE A 199 -5.36 20.10 7.85
CA PHE A 199 -6.21 20.73 8.86
C PHE A 199 -7.67 20.55 8.51
N ASN A 200 -8.51 20.41 9.54
CA ASN A 200 -9.95 20.32 9.37
C ASN A 200 -10.68 21.10 10.47
N THR A 201 -11.87 21.56 10.16
CA THR A 201 -12.79 22.19 11.13
C THR A 201 -14.22 21.84 10.74
N SER A 202 -15.10 21.70 11.73
CA SER A 202 -16.53 21.56 11.48
C SER A 202 -17.36 22.28 12.54
N TYR A 203 -18.45 22.90 12.10
CA TYR A 203 -19.38 23.67 12.94
C TYR A 203 -20.82 23.21 12.71
N GLN A 204 -21.50 22.78 13.77
CA GLN A 204 -22.90 22.37 13.74
C GLN A 204 -23.81 23.60 13.89
N LEU A 205 -24.43 24.07 12.79
CA LEU A 205 -25.33 25.23 12.85
C LEU A 205 -26.69 24.87 13.45
N THR A 206 -27.23 23.72 13.07
CA THR A 206 -28.51 23.18 13.55
C THR A 206 -28.38 21.67 13.68
N LYS A 207 -29.37 20.96 14.24
CA LYS A 207 -29.33 19.49 14.29
C LYS A 207 -29.23 18.79 12.93
N HIS A 208 -29.51 19.51 11.83
CA HIS A 208 -29.53 18.96 10.47
C HIS A 208 -28.46 19.57 9.55
N ILE A 209 -27.77 20.64 9.96
CA ILE A 209 -26.82 21.37 9.12
C ILE A 209 -25.47 21.49 9.81
N LYS A 210 -24.42 21.02 9.14
CA LYS A 210 -23.02 21.12 9.55
C LYS A 210 -22.22 21.79 8.43
N LEU A 211 -21.46 22.84 8.76
CA LEU A 211 -20.44 23.39 7.89
C LEU A 211 -19.10 22.74 8.20
N PHE A 212 -18.26 22.57 7.20
CA PHE A 212 -16.91 22.02 7.37
C PHE A 212 -15.92 22.74 6.46
N GLY A 213 -14.66 22.73 6.87
CA GLY A 213 -13.54 23.25 6.10
C GLY A 213 -12.35 22.29 6.20
N LEU A 214 -11.64 22.13 5.10
CA LEU A 214 -10.49 21.23 4.97
C LEU A 214 -9.35 21.98 4.27
N VAL A 215 -8.13 21.84 4.80
CA VAL A 215 -6.91 22.27 4.14
C VAL A 215 -6.02 21.04 4.00
N ASN A 216 -5.84 20.58 2.77
CA ASN A 216 -5.00 19.43 2.47
C ASN A 216 -3.58 19.89 2.15
N ASN A 217 -2.59 19.11 2.56
CA ASN A 217 -1.18 19.43 2.36
C ASN A 217 -0.85 20.88 2.77
N ALA A 218 -1.19 21.22 4.01
CA ALA A 218 -1.16 22.59 4.53
C ALA A 218 0.24 23.24 4.48
N PHE A 219 1.29 22.43 4.40
CA PHE A 219 2.68 22.88 4.30
C PHE A 219 3.29 22.68 2.90
N ASN A 220 2.49 22.27 1.91
CA ASN A 220 2.95 22.04 0.53
C ASN A 220 4.17 21.11 0.46
N ALA A 221 4.09 19.97 1.15
CA ALA A 221 5.06 18.89 1.03
C ALA A 221 5.08 18.35 -0.40
N ASN A 222 6.28 18.02 -0.89
CA ASN A 222 6.52 17.48 -2.23
C ASN A 222 6.46 15.95 -2.25
#